data_AF-A0AAU6DQM0-F1
#
_entry.id   AF-A0AAU6DQM0-F1
#
_cell.length_a   1.000
_cell.length_b   1.000
_cell.length_c   1.000
_cell.angle_alpha   90.00
_cell.angle_beta   90.00
_cell.angle_gamma   90.00
#
_symmetry.space_group_name_H-M   'P 1'
#
loop_
_entity.id
_entity.type
_entity.pdbx_description
1 polymer ?
#
loop_
_entity_poly.entity_id
_entity_poly.type
_entity_poly.pdbx_seq_one_letter_code
_entity_poly.pdbx_strand_id
1 'polypeptide(L)'
;MPGHLYGYQLAHGVIPRLGWGTDSPTVCHTCDNHSCQQPTHLRLGTAAENRAEWLARRTDPGSPLADLRGPAERSRAIGATIREGLANHESGQEIADRISAAIVEGRPLSLW
;
A
#
# COMPACT_ATOMS: atom_id res chain seq x y z
N MET A 1 -14.26 -11.52 -0.80
CA MET A 1 -14.06 -10.33 0.07
C MET A 1 -12.76 -9.66 -0.34
N PRO A 2 -12.68 -8.34 -0.51
CA PRO A 2 -11.41 -7.65 -0.77
C PRO A 2 -10.37 -7.94 0.32
N GLY A 3 -9.11 -8.16 -0.03
CA GLY A 3 -8.06 -8.59 0.91
C GLY A 3 -7.87 -7.64 2.10
N HIS A 4 -7.78 -6.34 1.85
CA HIS A 4 -7.65 -5.32 2.90
C HIS A 4 -8.82 -5.32 3.89
N LEU A 5 -10.05 -5.50 3.40
CA LEU A 5 -11.23 -5.57 4.26
C LEU A 5 -11.16 -6.81 5.17
N TYR A 6 -10.72 -7.95 4.62
CA TYR A 6 -10.55 -9.16 5.40
C TYR A 6 -9.49 -8.98 6.49
N GLY A 7 -8.28 -8.54 6.12
CA GLY A 7 -7.18 -8.34 7.06
C GLY A 7 -7.52 -7.34 8.16
N TYR A 8 -8.18 -6.23 7.82
CA TYR A 8 -8.63 -5.25 8.80
C TYR A 8 -9.61 -5.86 9.81
N GLN A 9 -10.62 -6.60 9.34
CA GLN A 9 -11.61 -7.20 10.24
C GLN A 9 -11.04 -8.32 11.11
N LEU A 10 -10.03 -9.06 10.64
CA LEU A 10 -9.31 -10.04 11.47
C LEU A 10 -8.60 -9.36 12.64
N ALA A 11 -8.02 -8.18 12.42
CA ALA A 11 -7.25 -7.46 13.43
C ALA A 11 -8.10 -6.57 14.36
N HIS A 12 -9.19 -6.00 13.85
CA HIS A 12 -9.97 -4.96 14.54
C HIS A 12 -11.43 -5.35 14.81
N GLY A 13 -11.84 -6.55 14.39
CA GLY A 13 -13.22 -7.02 14.48
C GLY A 13 -14.07 -6.65 13.26
N VAL A 14 -15.24 -7.27 13.17
CA VAL A 14 -16.16 -7.09 12.04
C VAL A 14 -16.65 -5.64 12.00
N ILE A 15 -16.53 -5.00 10.83
CA ILE A 15 -17.09 -3.68 10.61
C ILE A 15 -18.61 -3.83 10.43
N PRO A 16 -19.44 -3.24 11.30
CA PRO A 16 -20.88 -3.24 11.09
C PRO A 16 -21.17 -2.42 9.83
N ARG A 17 -21.68 -3.07 8.78
CA ARG A 17 -22.12 -2.37 7.57
C ARG A 17 -23.40 -1.62 7.89
N LEU A 18 -23.32 -0.29 7.93
CA LEU A 18 -24.46 0.60 8.23
C LEU A 18 -25.38 0.87 7.02
N GLY A 19 -25.22 0.14 5.90
CA GLY A 19 -26.08 0.26 4.71
C GLY A 19 -25.28 0.31 3.41
N TRP A 20 -25.92 0.81 2.35
CA TRP A 20 -25.36 0.95 0.99
C TRP A 20 -25.15 2.43 0.57
N GLY A 21 -25.14 3.35 1.54
CA GLY A 21 -24.95 4.79 1.30
C GLY A 21 -23.48 5.18 1.07
N THR A 22 -23.26 6.42 0.67
CA THR A 22 -21.92 7.01 0.45
C THR A 22 -21.10 7.15 1.73
N ASP A 23 -21.74 7.04 2.89
CA ASP A 23 -21.11 7.06 4.21
C ASP A 23 -20.68 5.65 4.68
N SER A 24 -20.74 4.66 3.77
CA SER A 24 -20.26 3.33 4.06
C SER A 24 -18.77 3.37 4.43
N PRO A 25 -18.38 2.74 5.55
CA PRO A 25 -17.00 2.74 5.98
C PRO A 25 -16.11 2.09 4.92
N THR A 26 -15.03 2.78 4.58
CA THR A 26 -14.00 2.37 3.64
C THR A 26 -12.72 2.08 4.42
N VAL A 27 -12.05 0.97 4.10
CA VAL A 27 -10.70 0.71 4.63
C VAL A 27 -9.72 1.51 3.79
N CYS A 28 -9.06 2.47 4.44
CA CYS A 28 -8.13 3.42 3.83
C CYS A 28 -6.69 3.04 4.21
N HIS A 29 -5.77 3.21 3.27
CA HIS A 29 -4.33 3.11 3.54
C HIS A 29 -3.82 4.40 4.16
N THR A 30 -2.99 4.28 5.20
CA THR A 30 -2.17 5.40 5.70
C THR A 30 -0.79 5.45 5.04
N CYS A 31 -0.36 4.35 4.42
CA CYS A 31 0.94 4.21 3.77
C CYS A 31 0.91 4.33 2.24
N ASP A 32 -0.28 4.42 1.63
CA ASP A 32 -0.54 4.44 0.18
C ASP A 32 0.01 3.25 -0.65
N ASN A 33 0.66 2.26 -0.04
CA ASN A 33 1.17 1.10 -0.76
C ASN A 33 0.06 0.10 -1.06
N HIS A 34 -0.33 0.01 -2.33
CA HIS A 34 -1.49 -0.77 -2.81
C HIS A 34 -1.52 -2.25 -2.36
N SER A 35 -0.37 -2.92 -2.22
CA SER A 35 -0.28 -4.31 -1.79
C SER A 35 -0.19 -4.52 -0.27
N CYS A 36 -0.02 -3.46 0.52
CA CYS A 36 0.21 -3.58 1.97
C CYS A 36 -0.99 -4.22 2.67
N GLN A 37 -0.76 -5.23 3.51
CA GLN A 37 -1.82 -5.85 4.34
C GLN A 37 -1.62 -5.63 5.84
N GLN A 38 -0.61 -4.83 6.23
CA GLN A 38 -0.29 -4.57 7.64
C GLN A 38 -1.45 -3.80 8.30
N PRO A 39 -2.16 -4.37 9.30
CA PRO A 39 -3.33 -3.71 9.88
C PRO A 39 -3.04 -2.33 10.48
N THR A 40 -1.84 -2.10 11.02
CA THR A 40 -1.44 -0.79 11.55
C THR A 40 -1.28 0.30 10.48
N HIS A 41 -1.20 -0.08 9.20
CA HIS A 41 -1.18 0.84 8.05
C HIS A 41 -2.56 1.02 7.41
N LEU A 42 -3.60 0.45 8.02
CA LEU A 42 -4.98 0.56 7.58
C LEU A 42 -5.80 1.29 8.64
N ARG A 43 -6.73 2.13 8.20
CA ARG A 43 -7.71 2.77 9.07
C ARG A 43 -9.11 2.67 8.49
N LEU A 44 -10.13 2.74 9.34
CA LEU A 44 -11.50 2.95 8.88
C LEU A 44 -11.69 4.44 8.57
N GLY A 45 -12.37 4.75 7.48
CA GLY A 45 -12.69 6.10 7.06
C GLY A 45 -13.87 6.14 6.11
N THR A 46 -14.04 7.24 5.39
CA THR A 46 -15.03 7.37 4.31
C THR A 46 -14.37 7.39 2.93
N ALA A 47 -15.15 7.15 1.87
CA ALA A 47 -14.65 7.30 0.50
C ALA A 47 -14.20 8.74 0.20
N ALA A 48 -14.88 9.74 0.80
CA ALA A 48 -14.52 11.15 0.68
C ALA A 48 -13.17 11.46 1.33
N GLU A 49 -12.93 10.97 2.55
CA GLU A 49 -11.64 11.09 3.23
C GLU A 49 -10.51 10.44 2.43
N ASN A 50 -10.71 9.20 1.97
CA ASN A 50 -9.71 8.48 1.17
C ASN A 50 -9.32 9.26 -0.10
N ARG A 51 -10.31 9.87 -0.76
CA ARG A 51 -10.08 10.70 -1.95
C ARG A 51 -9.33 11.98 -1.62
N ALA A 52 -9.70 12.67 -0.54
CA ALA A 52 -9.04 13.91 -0.11
C ALA A 52 -7.56 13.65 0.22
N GLU A 53 -7.29 12.57 0.93
CA GLU A 53 -5.95 12.10 1.26
C GLU A 53 -5.12 11.76 0.02
N TRP A 54 -5.70 11.01 -0.92
CA TRP A 54 -5.04 10.70 -2.19
C TRP A 54 -4.68 11.99 -2.96
N LEU A 55 -5.60 12.96 -3.04
CA LEU A 55 -5.34 14.25 -3.69
C LEU A 55 -4.19 15.01 -3.04
N ALA A 56 -4.08 14.96 -1.71
CA ALA A 56 -3.04 15.64 -0.95
C ALA A 56 -1.66 14.96 -1.08
N ARG A 57 -1.62 13.62 -1.19
CA ARG A 57 -0.36 12.85 -1.16
C ARG A 57 0.18 12.46 -2.53
N ARG A 58 -0.65 12.42 -3.58
CA ARG A 58 -0.24 11.93 -4.92
C ARG A 58 0.87 12.74 -5.60
N THR A 59 1.12 13.96 -5.15
CA THR A 59 2.15 14.85 -5.74
C THR A 59 3.50 14.74 -5.04
N ASP A 60 3.59 14.03 -3.91
CA ASP A 60 4.85 13.79 -3.22
C ASP A 60 5.69 12.74 -4.01
N PRO A 61 6.87 13.10 -4.55
CA PRO A 61 7.75 12.16 -5.27
C PRO A 61 8.19 10.94 -4.44
N GLY A 62 8.20 11.06 -3.11
CA GLY A 62 8.53 9.98 -2.19
C GLY A 62 7.37 9.01 -1.94
N SER A 63 6.13 9.40 -2.26
CA SER A 63 4.93 8.61 -2.02
C SER A 63 4.87 7.39 -2.95
N PRO A 64 4.39 6.22 -2.48
CA PRO A 64 4.05 5.09 -3.36
C PRO A 64 3.08 5.45 -4.50
N LEU A 65 2.28 6.51 -4.33
CA LEU A 65 1.35 7.00 -5.35
C LEU A 65 2.05 7.64 -6.56
N ALA A 66 3.30 8.10 -6.38
CA ALA A 66 4.08 8.75 -7.44
C ALA A 66 4.94 7.78 -8.25
N ASP A 67 4.95 6.48 -7.91
CA ASP A 67 5.73 5.48 -8.64
C ASP A 67 5.35 5.46 -10.13
N LEU A 68 6.35 5.64 -11.00
CA LEU A 68 6.16 5.75 -12.44
C LEU A 68 5.60 4.48 -13.08
N ARG A 69 5.76 3.33 -12.43
CA ARG A 69 5.21 2.04 -12.88
C ARG A 69 3.72 1.92 -12.53
N GLY A 70 3.22 2.77 -11.64
CA GLY A 70 1.88 2.69 -11.07
C GLY A 70 1.74 1.62 -9.97
N PRO A 71 0.59 1.58 -9.28
CA PRO A 71 0.41 0.79 -8.06
C PRO A 71 0.53 -0.72 -8.27
N ALA A 72 0.02 -1.22 -9.41
CA ALA A 72 0.04 -2.64 -9.73
C ALA A 72 1.46 -3.13 -10.02
N GLU A 73 2.20 -2.45 -10.90
CA GLU A 73 3.55 -2.86 -11.25
C GLU A 73 4.55 -2.64 -10.11
N ARG A 74 4.40 -1.57 -9.32
CA ARG A 74 5.16 -1.41 -8.07
C ARG A 74 4.98 -2.62 -7.14
N SER A 75 3.74 -3.06 -6.95
CA SER A 75 3.42 -4.22 -6.12
C SER A 75 4.05 -5.51 -6.67
N ARG A 76 4.05 -5.70 -8.00
CA ARG A 76 4.67 -6.86 -8.65
C ARG A 76 6.19 -6.83 -8.53
N ALA A 77 6.81 -5.67 -8.71
CA ALA A 77 8.25 -5.48 -8.59
C ALA A 77 8.73 -5.86 -7.17
N ILE A 78 8.12 -5.27 -6.12
CA ILE A 78 8.44 -5.62 -4.73
C ILE A 78 8.21 -7.12 -4.46
N GLY A 79 7.09 -7.66 -4.94
CA GLY A 79 6.79 -9.09 -4.78
C GLY A 79 7.80 -10.00 -5.48
N ALA A 80 8.29 -9.61 -6.66
CA ALA A 80 9.34 -10.34 -7.37
C ALA A 80 10.65 -10.32 -6.59
N THR A 81 11.06 -9.15 -6.11
CA THR A 81 12.26 -8.98 -5.27
C THR A 81 12.23 -9.90 -4.03
N ILE A 82 11.09 -9.97 -3.34
CA ILE A 82 10.92 -10.85 -2.18
C ILE A 82 11.07 -12.32 -2.59
N ARG A 83 10.38 -12.76 -3.65
CA ARG A 83 10.43 -14.16 -4.11
C ARG A 83 11.83 -14.57 -4.55
N GLU A 84 12.53 -13.70 -5.26
CA GLU A 84 13.91 -13.94 -5.69
C GLU A 84 14.87 -14.05 -4.51
N GLY A 85 14.81 -13.11 -3.56
CA GLY A 85 15.70 -13.17 -2.40
C GLY A 85 15.44 -14.40 -1.54
N LEU A 86 14.18 -14.80 -1.36
CA LEU A 86 13.83 -16.07 -0.70
C LEU A 86 14.37 -17.29 -1.45
N ALA A 87 14.27 -17.31 -2.78
CA ALA A 87 14.80 -18.41 -3.61
C ALA A 87 16.33 -18.52 -3.54
N ASN A 88 17.02 -17.39 -3.32
CA ASN A 88 18.46 -17.32 -3.15
C ASN A 88 18.93 -17.57 -1.71
N HIS A 89 18.01 -17.82 -0.77
CA HIS A 89 18.31 -17.94 0.66
C HIS A 89 18.97 -16.70 1.27
N GLU A 90 18.64 -15.52 0.75
CA GLU A 90 19.10 -14.25 1.30
C GLU A 90 18.49 -14.00 2.69
N SER A 91 19.25 -13.32 3.54
CA SER A 91 18.78 -12.89 4.86
C SER A 91 17.66 -11.86 4.74
N GLY A 92 16.88 -11.71 5.81
CA GLY A 92 15.82 -10.70 5.85
C GLY A 92 16.32 -9.27 5.61
N GLN A 93 17.56 -8.96 6.03
CA GLN A 93 18.17 -7.65 5.80
C GLN A 93 18.52 -7.46 4.32
N GLU A 94 19.12 -8.45 3.66
CA GLU A 94 19.44 -8.37 2.23
C GLU A 94 18.18 -8.21 1.39
N ILE A 95 17.11 -8.94 1.72
CA ILE A 95 15.81 -8.78 1.05
C ILE A 95 15.25 -7.37 1.27
N ALA A 96 15.34 -6.83 2.49
CA ALA A 96 14.87 -5.48 2.81
C ALA A 96 15.64 -4.39 2.04
N ASP A 97 16.96 -4.55 1.88
CA ASP A 97 17.80 -3.64 1.11
C ASP A 97 17.43 -3.68 -0.39
N ARG A 98 17.19 -4.89 -0.93
CA ARG A 98 16.72 -5.05 -2.31
C ARG A 98 15.33 -4.45 -2.53
N ILE A 99 14.40 -4.63 -1.59
CA ILE A 99 13.08 -3.99 -1.64
C ILE A 99 13.25 -2.47 -1.68
N SER A 100 14.13 -1.91 -0.85
CA SER A 100 14.41 -0.47 -0.83
C SER A 100 14.95 0.03 -2.17
N ALA A 101 15.86 -0.72 -2.79
CA ALA A 101 16.37 -0.42 -4.14
C ALA A 101 15.25 -0.46 -5.20
N ALA A 102 14.42 -1.50 -5.20
CA ALA A 102 13.29 -1.63 -6.12
C ALA A 102 12.23 -0.52 -5.93
N ILE A 103 12.09 0.00 -4.70
CA ILE A 103 11.25 1.16 -4.41
C ILE A 103 11.83 2.43 -5.04
N VAL A 104 13.14 2.65 -4.90
CA VAL A 104 13.84 3.83 -5.45
C VAL A 104 13.80 3.84 -6.98
N GLU A 105 13.96 2.69 -7.63
CA GLU A 105 13.91 2.56 -9.09
C GLU A 105 12.60 3.07 -9.71
N GLY A 106 11.48 2.90 -9.00
CA GLY A 106 10.17 3.35 -9.48
C GLY A 106 9.87 4.82 -9.24
N ARG A 107 10.72 5.54 -8.49
CA ARG A 107 10.48 6.95 -8.17
C ARG A 107 10.66 7.82 -9.41
N PRO A 108 9.86 8.89 -9.56
CA PRO A 108 10.11 9.87 -10.60
C PRO A 108 11.46 10.55 -10.36
N LEU A 109 12.13 10.94 -11.44
CA LEU A 109 13.31 11.80 -11.35
C LEU A 109 12.89 13.13 -10.72
N SER A 110 13.36 13.42 -9.51
CA SER A 110 13.24 14.74 -8.89
C SER A 110 14.57 15.47 -9.05
N LEU A 111 14.52 16.75 -9.47
CA LEU A 111 15.68 17.64 -9.53
C LEU A 111 15.93 18.39 -8.21
N TRP A 112 15.34 17.88 -7.12
CA TRP A 112 15.41 18.45 -5.78
C TRP A 112 15.69 17.33 -4.78
#